data_AF-A0A522FID2-F1
#
_entry.id   AF-A0A522FID2-F1
#
_cell.length_a   1.000
_cell.length_b   1.000
_cell.length_c   1.000
_cell.angle_alpha   90.00
_cell.angle_beta   90.00
_cell.angle_gamma   90.00
#
_symmetry.space_group_name_H-M   'P 1'
#
loop_
_entity.id
_entity.type
_entity.pdbx_description
1 polymer ?
#
loop_
_entity_poly.entity_id
_entity_poly.type
_entity_poly.pdbx_seq_one_letter_code
_entity_poly.pdbx_strand_id
1 'polypeptide(L)'
;MSLRAFYLTVFLGFFFSTAVFAQLPAEGWAGDNQQKLTALIKQYGKNSPDYDAQHKPVAAFDWDNTMMKNDVGEATLLWMVAHHQVKRPASFAQMNPWLSKAALKELDKNCAGTGPYLPTDKPACADSLLNVYYDAPLADGATAWEKSPDENRVFPRYFFYAQLFAGYTPKELKQITQHALQFNLTNPIGQTQKIGNKEYPAYVRIYKPMKDLVKELKSNGF
;
A
#
# COMPACT_ATOMS: atom_id res chain seq x y z
N MET A 1 -19.91 -5.83 84.97
CA MET A 1 -20.54 -6.32 83.73
C MET A 1 -20.86 -5.13 82.85
N SER A 2 -20.07 -4.89 81.80
CA SER A 2 -20.36 -3.87 80.78
C SER A 2 -19.89 -4.42 79.44
N LEU A 3 -20.84 -4.83 78.59
CA LEU A 3 -20.59 -5.24 77.21
C LEU A 3 -20.52 -3.98 76.34
N ARG A 4 -19.40 -3.77 75.65
CA ARG A 4 -19.30 -2.82 74.54
C ARG A 4 -19.63 -3.55 73.24
N ALA A 5 -20.69 -3.12 72.57
CA ALA A 5 -21.06 -3.56 71.23
C ALA A 5 -20.14 -2.89 70.19
N PHE A 6 -19.50 -3.70 69.35
CA PHE A 6 -18.81 -3.24 68.15
C PHE A 6 -19.80 -3.19 66.99
N TYR A 7 -20.04 -1.99 66.45
CA TYR A 7 -20.76 -1.81 65.19
C TYR A 7 -19.78 -2.00 64.02
N LEU A 8 -20.05 -3.00 63.18
CA LEU A 8 -19.32 -3.23 61.94
C LEU A 8 -20.07 -2.50 60.81
N THR A 9 -19.53 -1.37 60.38
CA THR A 9 -20.04 -0.65 59.20
C THR A 9 -19.47 -1.28 57.94
N VAL A 10 -20.31 -1.97 57.16
CA VAL A 10 -19.94 -2.52 55.85
C VAL A 10 -20.04 -1.40 54.81
N PHE A 11 -18.89 -0.96 54.27
CA PHE A 11 -18.85 -0.10 53.08
C PHE A 11 -19.07 -0.94 51.83
N LEU A 12 -20.24 -0.83 51.19
CA LEU A 12 -20.44 -1.26 49.81
C LEU A 12 -19.76 -0.25 48.88
N GLY A 13 -18.53 -0.55 48.45
CA GLY A 13 -17.87 0.18 47.37
C GLY A 13 -18.52 -0.16 46.03
N PHE A 14 -19.30 0.78 45.47
CA PHE A 14 -19.70 0.73 44.07
C PHE A 14 -18.46 0.98 43.20
N PHE A 15 -17.89 -0.10 42.65
CA PHE A 15 -16.94 0.01 41.53
C PHE A 15 -17.73 0.41 40.29
N PHE A 16 -17.77 1.71 39.97
CA PHE A 16 -18.04 2.15 38.61
C PHE A 16 -16.87 1.70 37.75
N SER A 17 -17.05 0.59 37.02
CA SER A 17 -16.21 0.29 35.87
C SER A 17 -16.45 1.41 34.86
N THR A 18 -15.53 2.37 34.79
CA THR A 18 -15.49 3.26 33.64
C THR A 18 -15.13 2.38 32.46
N ALA A 19 -16.14 1.99 31.67
CA ALA A 19 -15.92 1.42 30.36
C ALA A 19 -14.94 2.36 29.65
N VAL A 20 -13.76 1.86 29.33
CA VAL A 20 -12.82 2.58 28.46
C VAL A 20 -13.49 2.62 27.10
N PHE A 21 -14.21 3.70 26.83
CA PHE A 21 -14.86 3.91 25.56
C PHE A 21 -13.80 4.01 24.47
N ALA A 22 -14.10 3.45 23.31
CA ALA A 22 -13.30 3.65 22.12
C ALA A 22 -13.04 5.13 21.92
N GLN A 23 -11.76 5.52 21.89
CA GLN A 23 -11.37 6.91 21.67
C GLN A 23 -10.15 6.96 20.78
N LEU A 24 -10.37 7.30 19.51
CA LEU A 24 -9.29 7.62 18.58
C LEU A 24 -8.61 8.92 19.01
N PRO A 25 -7.28 9.06 18.89
CA PRO A 25 -6.62 10.36 19.06
C PRO A 25 -7.20 11.40 18.09
N ALA A 26 -7.35 12.65 18.52
CA ALA A 26 -7.84 13.74 17.66
C ALA A 26 -6.80 14.16 16.61
N GLU A 27 -5.51 14.03 16.92
CA GLU A 27 -4.42 14.38 16.02
C GLU A 27 -4.43 13.52 14.75
N GLY A 28 -4.31 14.16 13.60
CA GLY A 28 -4.21 13.52 12.29
C GLY A 28 -5.55 13.20 11.61
N TRP A 29 -6.69 13.59 12.20
CA TRP A 29 -7.99 13.56 11.53
C TRP A 29 -8.44 14.97 11.13
N ALA A 30 -8.92 15.12 9.91
CA ALA A 30 -9.48 16.39 9.44
C ALA A 30 -10.92 16.57 9.95
N GLY A 31 -11.23 17.78 10.44
CA GLY A 31 -12.59 18.16 10.84
C GLY A 31 -13.19 17.22 11.90
N ASP A 32 -14.42 16.79 11.66
CA ASP A 32 -15.19 15.93 12.57
C ASP A 32 -15.01 14.42 12.30
N ASN A 33 -14.06 14.02 11.44
CA ASN A 33 -13.88 12.62 11.05
C ASN A 33 -13.57 11.71 12.25
N GLN A 34 -12.76 12.18 13.21
CA GLN A 34 -12.48 11.42 14.43
C GLN A 34 -13.75 11.10 15.21
N GLN A 35 -14.68 12.06 15.30
CA GLN A 35 -15.92 11.94 16.06
C GLN A 35 -16.86 10.97 15.35
N LYS A 36 -16.99 11.09 14.03
CA LYS A 36 -17.79 10.19 13.19
C LYS A 36 -17.31 8.74 13.27
N LEU A 37 -16.00 8.51 13.18
CA LEU A 37 -15.41 7.17 13.32
C LEU A 37 -15.60 6.60 14.72
N THR A 38 -15.45 7.44 15.75
CA THR A 38 -15.72 7.03 17.14
C THR A 38 -17.18 6.66 17.35
N ALA A 39 -18.12 7.41 16.76
CA ALA A 39 -19.54 7.12 16.80
C ALA A 39 -19.87 5.80 16.08
N LEU A 40 -19.28 5.57 14.91
CA LEU A 40 -19.40 4.31 14.18
C LEU A 40 -18.93 3.11 15.02
N ILE A 41 -17.76 3.23 15.67
CA ILE A 41 -17.23 2.18 16.55
C ILE A 41 -18.17 1.93 17.74
N LYS A 42 -18.72 2.98 18.34
CA LYS A 42 -19.69 2.83 19.45
C LYS A 42 -21.00 2.18 19.02
N GLN A 43 -21.48 2.50 17.82
CA GLN A 43 -22.74 1.99 17.29
C GLN A 43 -22.68 0.51 16.94
N TYR A 44 -21.57 0.04 16.34
CA TYR A 44 -21.47 -1.33 15.83
C TYR A 44 -20.51 -2.24 16.61
N GLY A 45 -19.65 -1.68 17.47
CA GLY A 45 -18.67 -2.45 18.23
C GLY A 45 -19.28 -3.30 19.34
N LYS A 46 -18.47 -4.18 19.91
CA LYS A 46 -18.85 -5.20 20.91
C LYS A 46 -19.55 -4.71 22.18
N ASN A 47 -19.48 -3.41 22.46
CA ASN A 47 -20.15 -2.77 23.60
C ASN A 47 -21.53 -2.19 23.22
N SER A 48 -21.93 -2.28 21.95
CA SER A 48 -23.26 -1.90 21.47
C SER A 48 -24.29 -2.94 21.91
N PRO A 49 -25.51 -2.53 22.31
CA PRO A 49 -26.58 -3.47 22.65
C PRO A 49 -26.97 -4.39 21.48
N ASP A 50 -26.73 -3.96 20.24
CA ASP A 50 -27.09 -4.70 19.02
C ASP A 50 -25.93 -5.54 18.47
N TYR A 51 -24.81 -5.66 19.18
CA TYR A 51 -23.66 -6.44 18.71
C TYR A 51 -23.96 -7.94 18.69
N ASP A 52 -23.71 -8.58 17.55
CA ASP A 52 -23.79 -10.03 17.39
C ASP A 52 -22.39 -10.62 17.16
N ALA A 53 -21.93 -11.44 18.11
CA ALA A 53 -20.64 -12.11 18.03
C ALA A 53 -20.55 -13.14 16.89
N GLN A 54 -21.68 -13.64 16.39
CA GLN A 54 -21.78 -14.53 15.23
C GLN A 54 -21.77 -13.75 13.90
N HIS A 55 -22.12 -12.46 13.93
CA HIS A 55 -22.17 -11.57 12.76
C HIS A 55 -21.40 -10.27 13.02
N LYS A 56 -20.08 -10.41 13.19
CA LYS A 56 -19.19 -9.27 13.50
C LYS A 56 -19.21 -8.22 12.38
N PRO A 57 -19.19 -6.92 12.71
CA PRO A 57 -19.03 -5.87 11.71
C PRO A 57 -17.66 -5.98 11.02
N VAL A 58 -17.57 -5.55 9.76
CA VAL A 58 -16.32 -5.55 8.99
C VAL A 58 -16.08 -4.17 8.42
N ALA A 59 -14.85 -3.67 8.55
CA ALA A 59 -14.39 -2.46 7.89
C ALA A 59 -13.36 -2.81 6.80
N ALA A 60 -13.58 -2.30 5.59
CA ALA A 60 -12.67 -2.48 4.46
C ALA A 60 -11.93 -1.18 4.17
N PHE A 61 -10.62 -1.29 3.94
CA PHE A 61 -9.76 -0.18 3.56
C PHE A 61 -8.94 -0.60 2.35
N ASP A 62 -8.83 0.29 1.38
CA ASP A 62 -7.75 0.23 0.40
C ASP A 62 -6.40 0.44 1.12
N TRP A 63 -5.29 0.04 0.51
CA TRP A 63 -3.97 0.12 1.13
C TRP A 63 -3.21 1.38 0.73
N ASP A 64 -2.90 1.50 -0.55
CA ASP A 64 -2.05 2.54 -1.11
C ASP A 64 -2.79 3.89 -1.15
N ASN A 65 -2.10 4.96 -0.77
CA ASN A 65 -2.69 6.30 -0.54
C ASN A 65 -3.88 6.37 0.44
N THR A 66 -4.26 5.27 1.09
CA THR A 66 -5.36 5.17 2.08
C THR A 66 -4.83 4.85 3.46
N MET A 67 -4.14 3.71 3.64
CA MET A 67 -3.50 3.30 4.91
C MET A 67 -2.09 3.89 5.04
N MET A 68 -1.50 4.29 3.93
CA MET A 68 -0.16 4.87 3.85
C MET A 68 -0.07 5.92 2.74
N LYS A 69 0.90 6.82 2.83
CA LYS A 69 1.28 7.73 1.75
C LYS A 69 2.10 7.00 0.70
N ASN A 70 1.76 7.28 -0.56
CA ASN A 70 2.29 6.65 -1.77
C ASN A 70 1.88 5.16 -1.89
N ASP A 71 2.41 4.50 -2.91
CA ASP A 71 2.05 3.13 -3.31
C ASP A 71 3.22 2.18 -3.07
N VAL A 72 3.00 1.12 -2.26
CA VAL A 72 4.04 0.16 -1.88
C VAL A 72 4.46 -0.72 -3.05
N GLY A 73 3.54 -1.00 -3.96
CA GLY A 73 3.82 -1.76 -5.17
C GLY A 73 4.70 -0.96 -6.12
N GLU A 74 4.32 0.28 -6.42
CA GLU A 74 5.11 1.19 -7.25
C GLU A 74 6.48 1.45 -6.63
N ALA A 75 6.54 1.72 -5.31
CA ALA A 75 7.80 1.88 -4.60
C ALA A 75 8.71 0.63 -4.71
N THR A 76 8.11 -0.57 -4.75
CA THR A 76 8.85 -1.82 -4.98
C THR A 76 9.35 -1.90 -6.42
N LEU A 77 8.52 -1.60 -7.42
CA LEU A 77 8.95 -1.61 -8.83
C LEU A 77 10.09 -0.61 -9.06
N LEU A 78 9.94 0.63 -8.61
CA LEU A 78 10.98 1.66 -8.75
C LEU A 78 12.30 1.21 -8.11
N TRP A 79 12.23 0.61 -6.91
CA TRP A 79 13.40 0.02 -6.27
C TRP A 79 14.01 -1.11 -7.11
N MET A 80 13.20 -2.00 -7.69
CA MET A 80 13.69 -3.07 -8.56
C MET A 80 14.38 -2.55 -9.81
N VAL A 81 13.82 -1.52 -10.46
CA VAL A 81 14.42 -0.89 -11.65
C VAL A 81 15.76 -0.24 -11.27
N ALA A 82 15.80 0.51 -10.17
CA ALA A 82 17.01 1.14 -9.65
C ALA A 82 18.13 0.14 -9.29
N HIS A 83 17.77 -1.10 -8.92
CA HIS A 83 18.70 -2.13 -8.46
C HIS A 83 18.92 -3.27 -9.46
N HIS A 84 18.51 -3.11 -10.72
CA HIS A 84 18.68 -4.13 -11.77
C HIS A 84 18.06 -5.49 -11.40
N GLN A 85 16.85 -5.46 -10.81
CA GLN A 85 16.12 -6.64 -10.32
C GLN A 85 14.89 -6.99 -11.18
N VAL A 86 14.69 -6.37 -12.35
CA VAL A 86 13.59 -6.78 -13.23
C VAL A 86 14.02 -7.99 -14.04
N LYS A 87 13.43 -9.16 -13.81
CA LYS A 87 13.75 -10.38 -14.57
C LYS A 87 13.38 -10.19 -16.05
N ARG A 88 14.23 -10.70 -16.93
CA ARG A 88 14.01 -10.62 -18.38
C ARG A 88 12.83 -11.52 -18.79
N PRO A 89 11.78 -11.00 -19.45
CA PRO A 89 10.76 -11.84 -20.05
C PRO A 89 11.32 -12.57 -21.28
N ALA A 90 10.68 -13.66 -21.68
CA ALA A 90 11.04 -14.35 -22.93
C ALA A 90 10.88 -13.43 -24.16
N SER A 91 9.84 -12.60 -24.16
CA SER A 91 9.59 -11.55 -25.14
C SER A 91 8.60 -10.54 -24.55
N PHE A 92 8.79 -9.24 -24.83
CA PHE A 92 7.83 -8.22 -24.42
C PHE A 92 6.46 -8.39 -25.11
N ALA A 93 6.45 -8.82 -26.37
CA ALA A 93 5.20 -9.06 -27.11
C ALA A 93 4.37 -10.21 -26.51
N GLN A 94 5.05 -11.26 -26.01
CA GLN A 94 4.38 -12.36 -25.31
C GLN A 94 3.95 -11.98 -23.89
N MET A 95 4.76 -11.14 -23.23
CA MET A 95 4.45 -10.63 -21.90
C MET A 95 3.16 -9.81 -21.92
N ASN A 96 3.01 -8.88 -22.87
CA ASN A 96 1.81 -8.06 -22.98
C ASN A 96 1.40 -7.84 -24.45
N PRO A 97 0.30 -8.45 -24.92
CA PRO A 97 -0.12 -8.37 -26.31
C PRO A 97 -0.68 -6.98 -26.71
N TRP A 98 -0.87 -6.06 -25.76
CA TRP A 98 -1.37 -4.71 -26.01
C TRP A 98 -0.26 -3.65 -26.09
N LEU A 99 1.01 -4.05 -25.99
CA LEU A 99 2.12 -3.15 -26.29
C LEU A 99 2.07 -2.75 -27.77
N SER A 100 2.21 -1.45 -28.03
CA SER A 100 2.28 -0.95 -29.40
C SER A 100 3.54 -1.44 -30.12
N LYS A 101 3.51 -1.44 -31.46
CA LYS A 101 4.72 -1.76 -32.25
C LYS A 101 5.88 -0.81 -31.92
N ALA A 102 5.58 0.44 -31.60
CA ALA A 102 6.58 1.42 -31.19
C ALA A 102 7.19 1.06 -29.82
N ALA A 103 6.35 0.68 -28.84
CA ALA A 103 6.80 0.25 -27.53
C ALA A 103 7.69 -0.99 -27.59
N LEU A 104 7.28 -2.01 -28.38
CA LEU A 104 8.08 -3.22 -28.58
C LEU A 104 9.45 -2.90 -29.19
N LYS A 105 9.47 -2.08 -30.25
CA LYS A 105 10.73 -1.65 -30.89
C LYS A 105 11.64 -0.89 -29.91
N GLU A 106 11.07 0.00 -29.10
CA GLU A 106 11.83 0.76 -28.11
C GLU A 106 12.40 -0.14 -27.01
N LEU A 107 11.57 -1.00 -26.41
CA LEU A 107 11.98 -1.95 -25.37
C LEU A 107 13.03 -2.94 -25.88
N ASP A 108 12.83 -3.54 -27.06
CA ASP A 108 13.78 -4.49 -27.65
C ASP A 108 15.14 -3.84 -27.94
N LYS A 109 15.14 -2.59 -28.40
CA LYS A 109 16.37 -1.81 -28.64
C LYS A 109 17.07 -1.45 -27.33
N ASN A 110 16.36 -0.81 -26.41
CA ASN A 110 16.97 -0.16 -25.26
C ASN A 110 17.25 -1.14 -24.11
N CYS A 111 16.50 -2.24 -24.02
CA CYS A 111 16.69 -3.30 -23.03
C CYS A 111 17.32 -4.58 -23.60
N ALA A 112 18.02 -4.48 -24.74
CA ALA A 112 18.73 -5.58 -25.38
C ALA A 112 19.74 -6.25 -24.43
N GLY A 113 19.92 -7.56 -24.58
CA GLY A 113 20.89 -8.35 -23.81
C GLY A 113 20.42 -9.79 -23.58
N THR A 114 21.31 -10.63 -23.07
CA THR A 114 21.06 -12.07 -22.82
C THR A 114 21.08 -12.45 -21.34
N GLY A 115 21.35 -11.49 -20.46
CA GLY A 115 21.35 -11.71 -19.02
C GLY A 115 19.97 -12.03 -18.44
N PRO A 116 19.90 -12.65 -17.25
CA PRO A 116 18.64 -13.04 -16.61
C PRO A 116 17.79 -11.84 -16.16
N TYR A 117 18.37 -10.63 -16.11
CA TYR A 117 17.69 -9.39 -15.77
C TYR A 117 17.74 -8.39 -16.95
N LEU A 118 16.74 -7.51 -17.03
CA LEU A 118 16.75 -6.37 -17.94
C LEU A 118 17.80 -5.35 -17.50
N PRO A 119 18.63 -4.77 -18.39
CA PRO A 119 19.74 -3.86 -18.07
C PRO A 119 19.26 -2.47 -17.63
N THR A 120 18.43 -2.40 -16.59
CA THR A 120 17.89 -1.14 -16.03
C THR A 120 18.93 -0.32 -15.25
N ASP A 121 20.14 -0.86 -15.06
CA ASP A 121 21.31 -0.07 -14.69
C ASP A 121 21.71 0.92 -15.81
N LYS A 122 21.32 0.65 -17.05
CA LYS A 122 21.46 1.57 -18.18
C LYS A 122 20.26 2.50 -18.27
N PRO A 123 20.47 3.84 -18.33
CA PRO A 123 19.37 4.80 -18.35
C PRO A 123 18.34 4.56 -19.46
N ALA A 124 18.78 4.21 -20.67
CA ALA A 124 17.87 3.98 -21.79
C ALA A 124 16.86 2.86 -21.52
N CYS A 125 17.28 1.75 -20.89
CA CYS A 125 16.35 0.66 -20.57
C CYS A 125 15.41 1.05 -19.42
N ALA A 126 15.94 1.68 -18.37
CA ALA A 126 15.13 2.15 -17.25
C ALA A 126 14.05 3.15 -17.70
N ASP A 127 14.44 4.14 -18.50
CA ASP A 127 13.53 5.16 -19.03
C ASP A 127 12.46 4.54 -19.92
N SER A 128 12.81 3.64 -20.84
CA SER A 128 11.82 2.98 -21.70
C SER A 128 10.82 2.13 -20.91
N LEU A 129 11.30 1.36 -19.93
CA LEU A 129 10.44 0.55 -19.08
C LEU A 129 9.43 1.40 -18.30
N LEU A 130 9.92 2.48 -17.68
CA LEU A 130 9.08 3.38 -16.89
C LEU A 130 8.20 4.26 -17.78
N ASN A 131 8.64 4.67 -18.97
CA ASN A 131 7.78 5.39 -19.93
C ASN A 131 6.59 4.53 -20.34
N VAL A 132 6.82 3.26 -20.64
CA VAL A 132 5.74 2.32 -20.98
C VAL A 132 4.77 2.17 -19.80
N TYR A 133 5.27 1.95 -18.58
CA TYR A 133 4.42 1.84 -17.39
C TYR A 133 3.62 3.12 -17.10
N TYR A 134 4.26 4.29 -17.12
CA TYR A 134 3.59 5.57 -16.86
C TYR A 134 2.74 6.06 -18.04
N ASP A 135 2.74 5.35 -19.17
CA ASP A 135 2.13 5.78 -20.43
C ASP A 135 2.63 7.18 -20.85
N ALA A 136 3.93 7.41 -20.65
CA ALA A 136 4.60 8.60 -21.12
C ALA A 136 4.93 8.46 -22.62
N PRO A 137 5.08 9.58 -23.36
CA PRO A 137 5.51 9.53 -24.74
C PRO A 137 6.81 8.74 -24.91
N LEU A 138 6.82 7.86 -25.91
CA LEU A 138 8.02 7.15 -26.35
C LEU A 138 8.99 8.12 -27.04
N ALA A 139 10.20 7.65 -27.35
CA ALA A 139 11.24 8.51 -27.93
C ALA A 139 10.85 9.14 -29.28
N ASP A 140 9.95 8.51 -30.04
CA ASP A 140 9.39 9.01 -31.30
C ASP A 140 8.05 9.74 -31.13
N GLY A 141 7.61 9.94 -29.89
CA GLY A 141 6.34 10.59 -29.54
C GLY A 141 5.12 9.67 -29.62
N ALA A 142 5.28 8.38 -29.97
CA ALA A 142 4.18 7.43 -30.00
C ALA A 142 3.71 7.04 -28.58
N THR A 143 2.53 6.43 -28.50
CA THR A 143 1.98 5.86 -27.26
C THR A 143 2.50 4.44 -27.02
N ALA A 144 2.58 4.06 -25.75
CA ALA A 144 3.06 2.74 -25.35
C ALA A 144 2.04 1.61 -25.65
N TRP A 145 0.76 1.95 -25.70
CA TRP A 145 -0.35 1.00 -25.73
C TRP A 145 -1.14 1.09 -27.03
N GLU A 146 -1.51 -0.08 -27.55
CA GLU A 146 -2.64 -0.23 -28.46
C GLU A 146 -3.96 -0.01 -27.69
N LYS A 147 -5.08 0.05 -28.41
CA LYS A 147 -6.41 0.21 -27.80
C LYS A 147 -6.68 -0.89 -26.76
N SER A 148 -7.18 -0.49 -25.59
CA SER A 148 -7.60 -1.43 -24.55
C SER A 148 -8.69 -2.39 -25.07
N PRO A 149 -8.67 -3.69 -24.68
CA PRO A 149 -9.76 -4.62 -25.00
C PRO A 149 -11.10 -4.22 -24.34
N ASP A 150 -11.05 -3.45 -23.26
CA ASP A 150 -12.21 -2.86 -22.58
C ASP A 150 -11.75 -1.59 -21.87
N GLU A 151 -11.97 -0.44 -22.50
CA GLU A 151 -11.52 0.87 -21.99
C GLU A 151 -12.11 1.23 -20.62
N ASN A 152 -13.20 0.58 -20.20
CA ASN A 152 -13.84 0.83 -18.90
C ASN A 152 -13.32 -0.06 -17.78
N ARG A 153 -12.58 -1.13 -18.11
CA ARG A 153 -12.19 -2.16 -17.13
C ARG A 153 -10.71 -2.52 -17.17
N VAL A 154 -10.07 -2.33 -18.31
CA VAL A 154 -8.70 -2.77 -18.58
C VAL A 154 -7.87 -1.54 -18.92
N PHE A 155 -6.89 -1.26 -18.06
CA PHE A 155 -5.82 -0.33 -18.38
C PHE A 155 -4.54 -1.15 -18.59
N PRO A 156 -4.08 -1.32 -19.85
CA PRO A 156 -2.94 -2.18 -20.18
C PRO A 156 -1.69 -1.94 -19.34
N ARG A 157 -1.44 -0.68 -18.93
CA ARG A 157 -0.32 -0.31 -18.07
C ARG A 157 -0.31 -1.00 -16.70
N TYR A 158 -1.48 -1.25 -16.09
CA TYR A 158 -1.53 -1.95 -14.79
C TYR A 158 -1.23 -3.45 -14.95
N PHE A 159 -1.58 -4.03 -16.10
CA PHE A 159 -1.16 -5.40 -16.43
C PHE A 159 0.36 -5.47 -16.59
N PHE A 160 0.93 -4.55 -17.38
CA PHE A 160 2.37 -4.48 -17.57
C PHE A 160 3.13 -4.30 -16.26
N TYR A 161 2.69 -3.36 -15.42
CA TYR A 161 3.19 -3.16 -14.07
C TYR A 161 3.26 -4.47 -13.27
N ALA A 162 2.15 -5.21 -13.18
CA ALA A 162 2.12 -6.48 -12.45
C ALA A 162 3.04 -7.55 -13.09
N GLN A 163 3.13 -7.57 -14.42
CA GLN A 163 3.97 -8.51 -15.16
C GLN A 163 5.48 -8.24 -14.97
N LEU A 164 5.90 -7.03 -14.59
CA LEU A 164 7.32 -6.73 -14.32
C LEU A 164 7.87 -7.46 -13.08
N PHE A 165 6.99 -7.98 -12.22
CA PHE A 165 7.36 -8.85 -11.10
C PHE A 165 7.43 -10.34 -11.49
N ALA A 166 7.06 -10.70 -12.72
CA ALA A 166 6.99 -12.08 -13.16
C ALA A 166 8.36 -12.79 -13.09
N GLY A 167 8.31 -14.09 -12.84
CA GLY A 167 9.50 -14.94 -12.69
C GLY A 167 10.05 -14.98 -11.27
N TYR A 168 9.58 -14.15 -10.34
CA TYR A 168 9.85 -14.31 -8.91
C TYR A 168 8.81 -15.21 -8.23
N THR A 169 9.27 -16.02 -7.28
CA THR A 169 8.39 -16.71 -6.33
C THR A 169 7.83 -15.72 -5.31
N PRO A 170 6.70 -16.01 -4.65
CA PRO A 170 6.18 -15.15 -3.58
C PRO A 170 7.18 -14.89 -2.45
N LYS A 171 8.07 -15.85 -2.15
CA LYS A 171 9.12 -15.70 -1.13
C LYS A 171 10.19 -14.69 -1.55
N GLU A 172 10.70 -14.80 -2.78
CA GLU A 172 11.69 -13.87 -3.32
C GLU A 172 11.10 -12.46 -3.43
N LEU A 173 9.87 -12.34 -3.94
CA LEU A 173 9.20 -11.05 -4.07
C LEU A 173 8.98 -10.41 -2.71
N LYS A 174 8.60 -11.17 -1.68
CA LYS A 174 8.52 -10.67 -0.30
C LYS A 174 9.84 -10.09 0.19
N GLN A 175 10.97 -10.75 -0.08
CA GLN A 175 12.29 -10.25 0.32
C GLN A 175 12.64 -8.94 -0.39
N ILE A 176 12.37 -8.86 -1.70
CA ILE A 176 12.55 -7.63 -2.49
C ILE A 176 11.69 -6.50 -1.93
N THR A 177 10.40 -6.75 -1.69
CA THR A 177 9.48 -5.77 -1.09
C THR A 177 9.95 -5.32 0.30
N GLN A 178 10.53 -6.22 1.11
CA GLN A 178 11.09 -5.83 2.42
C GLN A 178 12.27 -4.87 2.28
N HIS A 179 13.18 -5.09 1.32
CA HIS A 179 14.28 -4.17 1.05
C HIS A 179 13.79 -2.82 0.52
N ALA A 180 12.86 -2.84 -0.44
CA ALA A 180 12.25 -1.62 -0.96
C ALA A 180 11.52 -0.83 0.12
N LEU A 181 10.74 -1.51 0.97
CA LEU A 181 10.01 -0.88 2.07
C LEU A 181 10.98 -0.26 3.10
N GLN A 182 12.04 -0.97 3.47
CA GLN A 182 13.06 -0.45 4.37
C GLN A 182 13.69 0.83 3.81
N PHE A 183 14.14 0.80 2.54
CA PHE A 183 14.70 1.98 1.86
C PHE A 183 13.75 3.18 1.87
N ASN A 184 12.49 2.95 1.49
CA ASN A 184 11.50 4.03 1.37
C ASN A 184 11.02 4.55 2.75
N LEU A 185 10.98 3.71 3.79
CA LEU A 185 10.60 4.15 5.14
C LEU A 185 11.71 4.97 5.82
N THR A 186 12.99 4.71 5.51
CA THR A 186 14.11 5.47 6.07
C THR A 186 14.29 6.85 5.44
N ASN A 187 13.99 6.99 4.15
CA ASN A 187 14.12 8.25 3.42
C ASN A 187 13.10 9.29 3.87
N PRO A 188 13.43 10.59 4.01
CA PRO A 188 12.51 11.62 4.47
C PRO A 188 11.29 11.78 3.54
N ILE A 189 10.21 12.35 4.07
CA ILE A 189 9.02 12.67 3.27
C ILE A 189 9.41 13.64 2.16
N GLY A 190 9.02 13.33 0.93
CA GLY A 190 9.34 14.13 -0.25
C GLY A 190 10.66 13.74 -0.93
N GLN A 191 11.44 12.80 -0.36
CA GLN A 191 12.66 12.31 -1.00
C GLN A 191 12.37 11.70 -2.38
N THR A 192 13.24 12.01 -3.35
CA THR A 192 13.24 11.38 -4.67
C THR A 192 14.50 10.53 -4.86
N GLN A 193 14.45 9.66 -5.88
CA GLN A 193 15.58 8.91 -6.41
C GLN A 193 15.63 9.11 -7.92
N LYS A 194 16.85 9.21 -8.45
CA LYS A 194 17.08 9.22 -9.89
C LYS A 194 17.07 7.80 -10.44
N ILE A 195 16.21 7.54 -11.42
CA ILE A 195 16.17 6.28 -12.16
C ILE A 195 16.21 6.63 -13.65
N GLY A 196 17.21 6.07 -14.34
CA GLY A 196 17.56 6.53 -15.68
C GLY A 196 17.83 8.03 -15.69
N ASN A 197 17.03 8.78 -16.44
CA ASN A 197 17.15 10.24 -16.56
C ASN A 197 16.07 11.03 -15.81
N LYS A 198 15.23 10.37 -15.01
CA LYS A 198 14.09 10.99 -14.32
C LYS A 198 14.15 10.83 -12.81
N GLU A 199 13.45 11.71 -12.10
CA GLU A 199 13.28 11.66 -10.65
C GLU A 199 11.95 11.00 -10.31
N TYR A 200 11.99 10.05 -9.38
CA TYR A 200 10.81 9.33 -8.89
C TYR A 200 10.72 9.40 -7.37
N PRO A 201 9.53 9.27 -6.76
CA PRO A 201 9.41 9.15 -5.33
C PRO A 201 10.28 8.03 -4.75
N ALA A 202 10.91 8.31 -3.62
CA ALA A 202 11.77 7.38 -2.89
C ALA A 202 11.39 7.33 -1.41
N TYR A 203 10.10 7.50 -1.10
CA TYR A 203 9.61 7.37 0.24
C TYR A 203 8.20 6.79 0.28
N VAL A 204 7.87 6.16 1.40
CA VAL A 204 6.49 5.80 1.77
C VAL A 204 6.27 6.10 3.25
N ARG A 205 5.03 6.28 3.70
CA ARG A 205 4.73 6.51 5.12
C ARG A 205 3.41 5.88 5.57
N ILE A 206 3.44 5.03 6.57
CA ILE A 206 2.22 4.50 7.19
C ILE A 206 1.54 5.63 7.97
N TYR A 207 0.25 5.88 7.70
CA TYR A 207 -0.50 6.90 8.42
C TYR A 207 -0.78 6.41 9.84
N LYS A 208 -0.21 7.09 10.83
CA LYS A 208 -0.47 6.80 12.24
C LYS A 208 -1.98 6.79 12.58
N PRO A 209 -2.80 7.75 12.11
CA PRO A 209 -4.25 7.73 12.36
C PRO A 209 -4.93 6.45 11.86
N MET A 210 -4.54 5.96 10.68
CA MET A 210 -5.10 4.72 10.12
C MET A 210 -4.65 3.47 10.89
N LYS A 211 -3.39 3.43 11.32
CA LYS A 211 -2.88 2.36 12.20
C LYS A 211 -3.65 2.33 13.54
N ASP A 212 -3.91 3.50 14.12
CA ASP A 212 -4.66 3.62 15.37
C ASP A 212 -6.14 3.24 15.15
N LEU A 213 -6.75 3.62 14.02
CA LEU A 213 -8.10 3.21 13.64
C LEU A 213 -8.24 1.69 13.52
N VAL A 214 -7.33 1.01 12.82
CA VAL A 214 -7.38 -0.45 12.70
C VAL A 214 -7.22 -1.13 14.06
N LYS A 215 -6.37 -0.58 14.94
CA LYS A 215 -6.24 -1.09 16.31
C LYS A 215 -7.55 -0.92 17.08
N GLU A 216 -8.21 0.22 16.96
CA GLU A 216 -9.45 0.53 17.66
C GLU A 216 -10.64 -0.29 17.13
N LEU A 217 -10.74 -0.49 15.83
CA LEU A 217 -11.74 -1.36 15.23
C LEU A 217 -11.61 -2.79 15.79
N LYS A 218 -10.39 -3.36 15.76
CA LYS A 218 -10.11 -4.70 16.28
C LYS A 218 -10.40 -4.84 17.78
N SER A 219 -10.04 -3.85 18.60
CA SER A 219 -10.31 -3.89 20.04
C SER A 219 -11.81 -3.86 20.34
N ASN A 220 -12.62 -3.31 19.43
CA ASN A 220 -14.08 -3.23 19.52
C ASN A 220 -14.82 -4.31 18.73
N GLY A 221 -14.15 -5.38 18.29
CA GLY A 221 -14.83 -6.56 17.73
C GLY A 221 -15.25 -6.43 16.27
N PHE A 222 -14.70 -5.45 15.55
CA PHE A 222 -14.65 -5.46 14.08
C PHE A 222 -13.59 -6.44 13.57
#